data_AF-A0A1J4J993-F1
#
_entry.id   AF-A0A1J4J993-F1
#
_cell.length_a   1.000
_cell.length_b   1.000
_cell.length_c   1.000
_cell.angle_alpha   90.00
_cell.angle_beta   90.00
_cell.angle_gamma   90.00
#
_symmetry.space_group_name_H-M   'P 1'
#
loop_
_entity.id
_entity.type
_entity.pdbx_description
1 polymer ?
#
loop_
_entity_poly.entity_id
_entity_poly.type
_entity_poly.pdbx_seq_one_letter_code
_entity_poly.pdbx_strand_id
1 'polypeptide(L)'
;MTSLYDNDDNFSFASSSFRASRNGSFMNTSGDFDSDENSSLTEIVSTKNDLKVKYSAALQTKETYEKRKRQINEKIQEINRSGKISMRLLDEKKKELTEENDRLQKILDEMPTVEFLQEKARTLNEILEASVISANSSTFLDSLKLQEIGILGRDESLGILQERLKSMVERLNYLMLAKEEKKHSPSQNSAYFESFQLRKKINLMQKSHPESKTLARYQCEQLEESVCKLREEVQKLREKQKIKNTTPLIHLKDLQHEVDSAGGDPKKLICIRGNLYKYNSTLFNVEYRFKRIYAVTKEIELPFVSFIKTLISTPKSYKRIHSLR
;
A
#
# COMPACT_ATOMS: atom_id res chain seq x y z
N MET A 1 16.52 -23.35 -2.63
CA MET A 1 15.44 -22.46 -3.12
C MET A 1 16.09 -21.46 -4.04
N THR A 2 15.76 -21.54 -5.32
CA THR A 2 16.40 -20.86 -6.44
C THR A 2 16.02 -19.38 -6.47
N SER A 3 17.03 -18.52 -6.54
CA SER A 3 16.92 -17.06 -6.67
C SER A 3 16.32 -16.70 -8.03
N LEU A 4 15.25 -15.92 -8.00
CA LEU A 4 14.44 -15.57 -9.18
C LEU A 4 14.26 -14.04 -9.24
N TYR A 5 15.38 -13.33 -9.22
CA TYR A 5 15.45 -11.90 -9.51
C TYR A 5 16.74 -11.62 -10.27
N ASP A 6 16.66 -11.70 -11.59
CA ASP A 6 17.56 -10.99 -12.50
C ASP A 6 16.80 -10.74 -13.81
N ASN A 7 17.08 -9.58 -14.41
CA ASN A 7 16.63 -9.04 -15.70
C ASN A 7 15.43 -8.07 -15.66
N ASP A 8 15.71 -6.87 -15.13
CA ASP A 8 15.12 -5.63 -15.68
C ASP A 8 15.88 -5.26 -16.97
N ASP A 9 15.29 -5.60 -18.12
CA ASP A 9 15.75 -5.11 -19.42
C ASP A 9 15.36 -3.64 -19.61
N ASN A 10 16.40 -2.80 -19.63
CA ASN A 10 16.42 -1.45 -20.16
C ASN A 10 15.73 -1.35 -21.53
N PHE A 11 14.49 -0.86 -21.56
CA PHE A 11 13.89 -0.38 -22.80
C PHE A 11 14.40 1.04 -23.12
N SER A 12 15.53 1.09 -23.83
CA SER A 12 15.98 2.28 -24.56
C SER A 12 14.98 2.65 -25.65
N PHE A 13 14.40 3.84 -25.54
CA PHE A 13 13.59 4.45 -26.58
C PHE A 13 14.50 5.00 -27.69
N ALA A 14 15.00 4.11 -28.56
CA ALA A 14 15.71 4.52 -29.76
C ALA A 14 14.72 5.20 -30.72
N SER A 15 14.84 6.52 -30.81
CA SER A 15 14.15 7.36 -31.78
C SER A 15 14.73 7.04 -33.17
N SER A 16 14.06 6.22 -33.96
CA SER A 16 14.40 6.02 -35.37
C SER A 16 13.92 7.21 -36.18
N SER A 17 14.78 8.23 -36.29
CA SER A 17 14.74 9.20 -37.37
C SER A 17 14.89 8.45 -38.70
N PHE A 18 13.79 8.34 -39.45
CA PHE A 18 13.84 7.94 -40.86
C PHE A 18 14.60 9.03 -41.64
N ARG A 19 15.89 8.80 -41.87
CA ARG A 19 16.62 9.43 -42.96
C ARG A 19 16.16 8.75 -44.25
N ALA A 20 15.37 9.45 -45.05
CA ALA A 20 15.15 9.08 -46.43
C ALA A 20 16.49 9.20 -47.17
N SER A 21 17.08 8.07 -47.53
CA SER A 21 18.23 7.98 -48.44
C SER A 21 17.81 8.50 -49.81
N ARG A 22 18.25 9.72 -50.12
CA ARG A 22 18.12 10.33 -51.45
C ARG A 22 19.25 9.80 -52.33
N ASN A 23 19.10 8.57 -52.85
CA ASN A 23 19.90 8.05 -53.95
C ASN A 23 18.95 7.68 -55.09
N GLY A 24 18.79 8.60 -56.05
CA GLY A 24 18.11 8.39 -57.32
C GLY A 24 18.98 8.98 -58.42
N SER A 25 19.71 8.10 -59.09
CA SER A 25 20.57 8.38 -60.22
C SER A 25 19.77 8.93 -61.40
N PHE A 26 20.35 9.94 -62.04
CA PHE A 26 19.98 10.47 -63.35
C PHE A 26 19.96 9.34 -64.39
N MET A 27 18.79 9.01 -64.93
CA MET A 27 18.65 8.42 -66.26
C MET A 27 17.54 9.17 -66.99
N ASN A 28 18.00 9.92 -67.98
CA ASN A 28 17.22 10.68 -68.94
C ASN A 28 16.70 9.70 -70.00
N THR A 29 15.39 9.45 -70.04
CA THR A 29 14.72 8.92 -71.24
C THR A 29 13.43 9.67 -71.45
N SER A 30 13.49 10.58 -72.42
CA SER A 30 12.37 11.14 -73.16
C SER A 30 11.41 10.05 -73.62
N GLY A 31 10.14 10.20 -73.26
CA GLY A 31 9.05 9.30 -73.63
C GLY A 31 7.73 9.86 -73.11
N ASP A 32 7.19 10.78 -73.87
CA ASP A 32 5.93 11.48 -73.68
C ASP A 32 4.78 10.49 -73.94
N PHE A 33 4.26 9.81 -72.91
CA PHE A 33 3.01 9.03 -72.92
C PHE A 33 2.46 8.86 -71.49
N ASP A 34 1.26 9.39 -71.25
CA ASP A 34 0.26 9.09 -70.20
C ASP A 34 0.74 8.98 -68.73
N SER A 35 0.78 10.11 -68.01
CA SER A 35 1.20 10.18 -66.59
C SER A 35 0.07 10.35 -65.56
N ASP A 36 -1.22 10.32 -65.93
CA ASP A 36 -2.31 10.57 -64.99
C ASP A 36 -2.89 9.30 -64.35
N GLU A 37 -2.87 8.15 -65.02
CA GLU A 37 -3.36 6.88 -64.45
C GLU A 37 -2.38 6.24 -63.46
N ASN A 38 -1.07 6.40 -63.68
CA ASN A 38 -0.02 5.84 -62.81
C ASN A 38 0.07 6.53 -61.45
N SER A 39 -0.36 7.80 -61.36
CA SER A 39 -0.40 8.57 -60.11
C SER A 39 -1.50 8.06 -59.18
N SER A 40 -2.70 7.80 -59.73
CA SER A 40 -3.84 7.23 -59.01
C SER A 40 -3.55 5.84 -58.47
N LEU A 41 -2.92 4.96 -59.27
CA LEU A 41 -2.58 3.61 -58.82
C LEU A 41 -1.54 3.62 -57.69
N THR A 42 -0.56 4.52 -57.77
CA THR A 42 0.48 4.68 -56.74
C THR A 42 -0.11 5.20 -55.42
N GLU A 43 -1.05 6.15 -55.48
CA GLU A 43 -1.77 6.65 -54.31
C GLU A 43 -2.65 5.55 -53.67
N ILE A 44 -3.34 4.74 -54.48
CA ILE A 44 -4.14 3.60 -54.02
C ILE A 44 -3.25 2.54 -53.35
N VAL A 45 -2.08 2.23 -53.92
CA VAL A 45 -1.13 1.27 -53.33
C VAL A 45 -0.54 1.82 -52.02
N SER A 46 -0.21 3.11 -51.97
CA SER A 46 0.30 3.77 -50.76
C SER A 46 -0.75 3.75 -49.63
N THR A 47 -1.98 4.15 -49.91
CA THR A 47 -3.08 4.13 -48.93
C THR A 47 -3.42 2.73 -48.45
N LYS A 48 -3.39 1.72 -49.33
CA LYS A 48 -3.55 0.31 -48.97
C LYS A 48 -2.43 -0.18 -48.04
N ASN A 49 -1.17 0.20 -48.32
CA ASN A 49 -0.05 -0.15 -47.46
C ASN A 49 -0.14 0.55 -46.10
N ASP A 50 -0.49 1.84 -46.07
CA ASP A 50 -0.72 2.58 -44.83
C ASP A 50 -1.84 1.98 -43.98
N LEU A 51 -2.96 1.59 -44.60
CA LEU A 51 -4.05 0.90 -43.92
C LEU A 51 -3.60 -0.46 -43.37
N LYS A 52 -2.80 -1.21 -44.13
CA LYS A 52 -2.24 -2.49 -43.67
C LYS A 52 -1.32 -2.32 -42.47
N VAL A 53 -0.46 -1.29 -42.47
CA VAL A 53 0.42 -0.95 -41.34
C VAL A 53 -0.38 -0.49 -40.13
N LYS A 54 -1.41 0.35 -40.33
CA LYS A 54 -2.31 0.78 -39.24
C LYS A 54 -3.08 -0.40 -38.65
N TYR A 55 -3.55 -1.31 -39.49
CA TYR A 55 -4.26 -2.51 -39.06
C TYR A 55 -3.34 -3.47 -38.28
N SER A 56 -2.10 -3.69 -38.74
CA SER A 56 -1.14 -4.52 -38.00
C SER A 56 -0.74 -3.89 -36.67
N ALA A 57 -0.55 -2.57 -36.61
CA ALA A 57 -0.30 -1.85 -35.36
C ALA A 57 -1.50 -1.93 -34.39
N ALA A 58 -2.74 -1.84 -34.92
CA ALA A 58 -3.96 -2.02 -34.12
C ALA A 58 -4.09 -3.44 -33.56
N LEU A 59 -3.71 -4.46 -34.34
CA LEU A 59 -3.67 -5.85 -33.87
C LEU A 59 -2.63 -6.06 -32.77
N GLN A 60 -1.41 -5.53 -32.95
CA GLN A 60 -0.35 -5.63 -31.95
C GLN A 60 -0.75 -4.93 -30.64
N THR A 61 -1.31 -3.73 -30.73
CA THR A 61 -1.79 -3.01 -29.53
C THR A 61 -2.93 -3.75 -28.85
N LYS A 62 -3.88 -4.33 -29.60
CA LYS A 62 -4.91 -5.21 -29.02
C LYS A 62 -4.30 -6.40 -28.27
N GLU A 63 -3.29 -7.05 -28.85
CA GLU A 63 -2.63 -8.19 -28.22
C GLU A 63 -1.89 -7.79 -26.92
N THR A 64 -1.22 -6.63 -26.90
CA THR A 64 -0.57 -6.14 -25.68
C THR A 64 -1.58 -5.78 -24.60
N TYR A 65 -2.72 -5.18 -24.96
CA TYR A 65 -3.82 -4.93 -24.01
C TYR A 65 -4.39 -6.24 -23.44
N GLU A 66 -4.60 -7.26 -24.27
CA GLU A 66 -5.10 -8.57 -23.80
C GLU A 66 -4.08 -9.30 -22.91
N LYS A 67 -2.78 -9.20 -23.21
CA LYS A 67 -1.72 -9.70 -22.32
C LYS A 67 -1.75 -8.99 -20.97
N ARG A 68 -1.83 -7.66 -20.97
CA ARG A 68 -1.91 -6.86 -19.73
C ARG A 68 -3.17 -7.17 -18.93
N LYS A 69 -4.30 -7.35 -19.59
CA LYS A 69 -5.57 -7.75 -18.97
C LYS A 69 -5.45 -9.10 -18.27
N ARG A 70 -4.81 -10.09 -18.90
CA ARG A 70 -4.53 -11.40 -18.29
C ARG A 70 -3.65 -11.27 -17.05
N GLN A 71 -2.54 -10.54 -17.14
CA GLN A 71 -1.63 -10.32 -16.01
C GLN A 71 -2.33 -9.63 -14.82
N ILE A 72 -3.18 -8.63 -15.10
CA ILE A 72 -3.96 -7.96 -14.05
C ILE A 72 -4.95 -8.94 -13.40
N ASN A 73 -5.63 -9.76 -14.20
CA ASN A 73 -6.55 -10.77 -13.67
C ASN A 73 -5.83 -11.83 -12.81
N GLU A 74 -4.65 -12.27 -13.22
CA GLU A 74 -3.82 -13.19 -12.45
C GLU A 74 -3.42 -12.57 -11.10
N LYS A 75 -2.96 -11.30 -11.10
CA LYS A 75 -2.65 -10.55 -9.88
C LYS A 75 -3.86 -10.41 -8.96
N ILE A 76 -5.04 -10.12 -9.51
CA ILE A 76 -6.29 -10.05 -8.74
C ILE A 76 -6.60 -11.41 -8.10
N GLN A 77 -6.45 -12.50 -8.84
CA GLN A 77 -6.68 -13.84 -8.31
C GLN A 77 -5.68 -14.20 -7.20
N GLU A 78 -4.41 -13.83 -7.36
CA GLU A 78 -3.38 -14.05 -6.36
C GLU A 78 -3.65 -13.26 -5.07
N ILE A 79 -3.98 -11.97 -5.20
CA ILE A 79 -4.37 -11.12 -4.06
C ILE A 79 -5.61 -11.70 -3.36
N ASN A 80 -6.61 -12.16 -4.12
CA ASN A 80 -7.80 -12.78 -3.54
C ASN A 80 -7.49 -14.10 -2.82
N ARG A 81 -6.56 -14.91 -3.33
CA ARG A 81 -6.11 -16.14 -2.65
C ARG A 81 -5.36 -15.80 -1.37
N SER A 82 -4.41 -14.86 -1.44
CA SER A 82 -3.67 -14.37 -0.28
C SER A 82 -4.61 -13.81 0.79
N GLY A 83 -5.56 -12.96 0.40
CA GLY A 83 -6.57 -12.41 1.29
C GLY A 83 -7.44 -13.47 1.97
N LYS A 84 -7.84 -14.54 1.25
CA LYS A 84 -8.55 -15.69 1.85
C LYS A 84 -7.72 -16.42 2.90
N ILE A 85 -6.41 -16.57 2.67
CA ILE A 85 -5.50 -17.20 3.63
C ILE A 85 -5.36 -16.32 4.87
N SER A 86 -5.12 -15.02 4.69
CA SER A 86 -5.02 -14.06 5.79
C SER A 86 -6.30 -14.01 6.63
N MET A 87 -7.46 -14.04 5.98
CA MET A 87 -8.74 -14.07 6.71
C MET A 87 -8.91 -15.34 7.55
N ARG A 88 -8.59 -16.51 7.00
CA ARG A 88 -8.63 -17.76 7.76
C ARG A 88 -7.70 -17.72 8.98
N LEU A 89 -6.48 -17.21 8.80
CA LEU A 89 -5.53 -17.08 9.90
C LEU A 89 -6.04 -16.14 11.00
N LEU A 90 -6.70 -15.04 10.61
CA LEU A 90 -7.32 -14.11 11.57
C LEU A 90 -8.48 -14.74 12.31
N ASP A 91 -9.32 -15.52 11.63
CA ASP A 91 -10.43 -16.24 12.25
C ASP A 91 -9.93 -17.31 13.23
N GLU A 92 -8.88 -18.06 12.87
CA GLU A 92 -8.20 -19.01 13.76
C GLU A 92 -7.64 -18.30 15.00
N LYS A 93 -6.93 -17.17 14.82
CA LYS A 93 -6.39 -16.39 15.94
C LYS A 93 -7.48 -15.81 16.84
N LYS A 94 -8.57 -15.33 16.26
CA LYS A 94 -9.73 -14.85 17.02
C LYS A 94 -10.31 -15.97 17.87
N LYS A 95 -10.44 -17.18 17.30
CA LYS A 95 -10.94 -18.35 18.02
C LYS A 95 -10.02 -18.72 19.19
N GLU A 96 -8.71 -18.80 18.96
CA GLU A 96 -7.72 -19.08 20.03
C GLU A 96 -7.80 -18.06 21.17
N LEU A 97 -7.89 -16.76 20.85
CA LEU A 97 -7.99 -15.71 21.86
C LEU A 97 -9.32 -15.76 22.63
N THR A 98 -10.40 -16.17 21.97
CA THR A 98 -11.71 -16.33 22.62
C THR A 98 -11.66 -17.50 23.60
N GLU A 99 -11.09 -18.63 23.18
CA GLU A 99 -10.93 -19.81 24.03
C GLU A 99 -10.03 -19.53 25.24
N GLU A 100 -8.93 -18.78 25.06
CA GLU A 100 -8.06 -18.39 26.18
C GLU A 100 -8.74 -17.37 27.10
N ASN A 101 -9.52 -16.42 26.55
CA ASN A 101 -10.27 -15.48 27.38
C ASN A 101 -11.33 -16.21 28.22
N ASP A 102 -12.07 -17.17 27.63
CA ASP A 102 -13.03 -18.00 28.35
C ASP A 102 -12.34 -18.82 29.44
N ARG A 103 -11.14 -19.35 29.18
CA ARG A 103 -10.33 -20.06 30.16
C ARG A 103 -9.88 -19.14 31.30
N LEU A 104 -9.37 -17.95 30.99
CA LEU A 104 -8.94 -16.97 31.99
C LEU A 104 -10.12 -16.50 32.84
N GLN A 105 -11.29 -16.31 32.24
CA GLN A 105 -12.51 -15.97 32.97
C GLN A 105 -12.90 -17.08 33.95
N LYS A 106 -12.85 -18.35 33.53
CA LYS A 106 -13.08 -19.48 34.43
C LYS A 106 -12.10 -19.51 35.59
N ILE A 107 -10.81 -19.28 35.32
CA ILE A 107 -9.79 -19.23 36.38
C ILE A 107 -10.07 -18.07 37.35
N LEU A 108 -10.46 -16.91 36.82
CA LEU A 108 -10.82 -15.74 37.64
C LEU A 108 -12.04 -16.04 38.52
N ASP A 109 -13.05 -16.73 37.97
CA ASP A 109 -14.26 -17.12 38.69
C ASP A 109 -13.99 -18.22 39.74
N GLU A 110 -13.00 -19.08 39.51
CA GLU A 110 -12.53 -20.11 40.45
C GLU A 110 -11.64 -19.55 41.58
N MET A 111 -11.02 -18.38 41.37
CA MET A 111 -10.18 -17.75 42.39
C MET A 111 -11.04 -17.17 43.52
N PRO A 112 -10.62 -17.35 44.79
CA PRO A 112 -11.32 -16.76 45.91
C PRO A 112 -11.29 -15.24 45.82
N THR A 113 -12.42 -14.60 46.16
CA THR A 113 -12.53 -13.15 46.14
C THR A 113 -11.53 -12.51 47.11
N VAL A 114 -11.10 -11.29 46.79
CA VAL A 114 -10.19 -10.52 47.66
C VAL A 114 -10.78 -10.37 49.06
N GLU A 115 -12.10 -10.20 49.17
CA GLU A 115 -12.82 -10.13 50.44
C GLU A 115 -12.68 -11.42 51.25
N PHE A 116 -12.84 -12.59 50.62
CA PHE A 116 -12.63 -13.88 51.28
C PHE A 116 -11.19 -14.04 51.77
N LEU A 117 -10.20 -13.67 50.94
CA LEU A 117 -8.79 -13.70 51.34
C LEU A 117 -8.51 -12.75 52.51
N GLN A 118 -9.12 -11.57 52.52
CA GLN A 118 -8.96 -10.58 53.57
C GLN A 118 -9.63 -11.02 54.88
N GLU A 119 -10.78 -11.68 54.80
CA GLU A 119 -11.44 -12.30 55.96
C GLU A 119 -10.57 -13.41 56.55
N LYS A 120 -10.03 -14.31 55.71
CA LYS A 120 -9.11 -15.36 56.17
C LYS A 120 -7.82 -14.80 56.76
N ALA A 121 -7.28 -13.72 56.21
CA ALA A 121 -6.13 -13.04 56.77
C ALA A 121 -6.43 -12.42 58.15
N ARG A 122 -7.63 -11.85 58.34
CA ARG A 122 -8.08 -11.38 59.67
C ARG A 122 -8.21 -12.54 60.66
N THR A 123 -8.87 -13.64 60.26
CA THR A 123 -8.99 -14.82 61.13
C THR A 123 -7.62 -15.39 61.52
N LEU A 124 -6.67 -15.43 60.58
CA LEU A 124 -5.32 -15.87 60.86
C LEU A 124 -4.59 -14.93 61.83
N ASN A 125 -4.74 -13.61 61.67
CA ASN A 125 -4.19 -12.64 62.61
C ASN A 125 -4.80 -12.78 64.01
N GLU A 126 -6.12 -12.97 64.09
CA GLU A 126 -6.81 -13.22 65.37
C GLU A 126 -6.31 -14.50 66.05
N ILE A 127 -6.10 -15.59 65.30
CA ILE A 127 -5.50 -16.83 65.82
C ILE A 127 -4.07 -16.58 66.26
N LEU A 128 -3.29 -15.82 65.50
CA LEU A 128 -1.90 -15.52 65.83
C LEU A 128 -1.82 -14.72 67.13
N GLU A 129 -2.62 -13.67 67.26
CA GLU A 129 -2.74 -12.87 68.48
C GLU A 129 -3.24 -13.70 69.67
N ALA A 130 -4.25 -14.56 69.48
CA ALA A 130 -4.72 -15.48 70.51
C ALA A 130 -3.66 -16.52 70.90
N SER A 131 -2.84 -16.99 69.96
CA SER A 131 -1.72 -17.90 70.22
C SER A 131 -0.57 -17.22 70.95
N VAL A 132 -0.31 -15.93 70.68
CA VAL A 132 0.69 -15.13 71.40
C VAL A 132 0.23 -14.91 72.85
N ILE A 133 -1.07 -14.74 73.07
CA ILE A 133 -1.66 -14.69 74.42
C ILE A 133 -1.54 -16.06 75.12
N SER A 134 -1.68 -17.17 74.40
CA SER A 134 -1.42 -18.53 74.92
C SER A 134 0.06 -18.87 75.09
N ALA A 135 0.98 -18.19 74.39
CA ALA A 135 2.43 -18.39 74.48
C ALA A 135 3.07 -17.65 75.68
N ASN A 136 2.30 -16.81 76.37
CA ASN A 136 2.72 -16.20 77.64
C ASN A 136 2.69 -17.18 78.83
N SER A 137 2.22 -18.42 78.64
CA SER A 137 2.52 -19.53 79.55
C SER A 137 3.69 -20.36 79.00
N SER A 138 4.90 -19.90 79.28
CA SER A 138 6.16 -20.67 79.37
C SER A 138 6.19 -22.02 78.65
N THR A 139 6.56 -22.05 77.37
CA THR A 139 7.25 -23.21 76.76
C THR A 139 7.95 -22.73 75.50
N PHE A 140 8.97 -21.91 75.72
CA PHE A 140 9.94 -21.56 74.69
C PHE A 140 10.73 -22.83 74.34
N LEU A 141 10.23 -23.58 73.35
CA LEU A 141 10.82 -24.76 72.70
C LEU A 141 11.62 -25.68 73.63
N ASP A 142 10.90 -26.64 74.20
CA ASP A 142 11.45 -27.74 75.00
C ASP A 142 12.38 -28.59 74.11
N SER A 143 13.70 -28.36 74.21
CA SER A 143 14.73 -29.05 73.41
C SER A 143 14.65 -30.57 73.55
N LEU A 144 14.11 -31.05 74.68
CA LEU A 144 13.85 -32.45 74.96
C LEU A 144 12.90 -33.10 73.95
N LYS A 145 11.81 -32.42 73.56
CA LYS A 145 10.85 -32.98 72.58
C LYS A 145 11.46 -33.09 71.19
N LEU A 146 12.31 -32.13 70.82
CA LEU A 146 13.03 -32.16 69.54
C LEU A 146 14.14 -33.22 69.53
N GLN A 147 14.72 -33.53 70.70
CA GLN A 147 15.65 -34.65 70.88
C GLN A 147 14.94 -36.00 70.86
N GLU A 148 13.74 -36.11 71.45
CA GLU A 148 12.92 -37.33 71.43
C GLU A 148 12.45 -37.69 70.00
N ILE A 149 12.09 -36.70 69.19
CA ILE A 149 11.71 -36.90 67.77
C ILE A 149 12.96 -37.17 66.90
N GLY A 150 14.17 -37.02 67.44
CA GLY A 150 15.43 -37.27 66.73
C GLY A 150 15.83 -36.17 65.74
N ILE A 151 15.23 -34.98 65.85
CA ILE A 151 15.55 -33.82 65.02
C ILE A 151 16.85 -33.16 65.51
N LEU A 152 17.06 -33.13 66.84
CA LEU A 152 18.30 -32.66 67.46
C LEU A 152 18.99 -33.82 68.21
N GLY A 153 20.31 -33.89 68.15
CA GLY A 153 21.10 -34.79 68.98
C GLY A 153 21.11 -34.39 70.46
N ARG A 154 21.47 -35.32 71.36
CA ARG A 154 21.51 -35.09 72.82
C ARG A 154 22.42 -33.92 73.23
N ASP A 155 23.44 -33.63 72.42
CA ASP A 155 24.43 -32.57 72.65
C ASP A 155 24.37 -31.44 71.61
N GLU A 156 23.30 -31.38 70.80
CA GLU A 156 23.16 -30.37 69.75
C GLU A 156 22.36 -29.15 70.24
N SER A 157 22.84 -27.95 69.91
CA SER A 157 22.18 -26.69 70.25
C SER A 157 21.04 -26.36 69.28
N LEU A 158 20.05 -25.61 69.75
CA LEU A 158 18.92 -25.14 68.94
C LEU A 158 19.32 -24.31 67.71
N GLY A 159 20.56 -23.79 67.66
CA GLY A 159 21.07 -23.04 66.51
C GLY A 159 21.24 -23.89 65.24
N ILE A 160 21.41 -25.22 65.37
CA ILE A 160 21.62 -26.14 64.25
C ILE A 160 20.28 -26.63 63.67
N LEU A 161 19.16 -26.35 64.35
CA LEU A 161 17.83 -26.83 64.00
C LEU A 161 17.40 -26.43 62.59
N GLN A 162 17.69 -25.18 62.18
CA GLN A 162 17.31 -24.67 60.87
C GLN A 162 18.03 -25.41 59.74
N GLU A 163 19.32 -25.69 59.91
CA GLU A 163 20.13 -26.41 58.93
C GLU A 163 19.72 -27.89 58.85
N ARG A 164 19.42 -28.50 59.99
CA ARG A 164 18.93 -29.88 60.07
C ARG A 164 17.56 -30.05 59.41
N LEU A 165 16.62 -29.14 59.69
CA LEU A 165 15.30 -29.14 59.07
C LEU A 165 15.41 -28.98 57.55
N LYS A 166 16.29 -28.09 57.08
CA LYS A 166 16.55 -27.92 55.65
C LYS A 166 17.06 -29.22 55.01
N SER A 167 18.04 -29.87 55.65
CA SER A 167 18.56 -31.17 55.19
C SER A 167 17.50 -32.28 55.18
N MET A 168 16.62 -32.33 56.18
CA MET A 168 15.52 -33.29 56.23
C MET A 168 14.48 -33.04 55.15
N VAL A 169 14.14 -31.77 54.86
CA VAL A 169 13.23 -31.40 53.78
C VAL A 169 13.82 -31.77 52.42
N GLU A 170 15.09 -31.50 52.19
CA GLU A 170 15.80 -31.91 50.97
C GLU A 170 15.80 -33.43 50.79
N ARG A 171 16.05 -34.18 51.87
CA ARG A 171 15.97 -35.65 51.86
C ARG A 171 14.54 -36.16 51.62
N LEU A 172 13.53 -35.50 52.18
CA LEU A 172 12.13 -35.87 52.00
C LEU A 172 11.67 -35.59 50.56
N ASN A 173 12.07 -34.46 49.98
CA ASN A 173 11.84 -34.15 48.57
C ASN A 173 12.50 -35.19 47.65
N TYR A 174 13.74 -35.58 47.94
CA TYR A 174 14.41 -36.64 47.19
C TYR A 174 13.66 -37.99 47.27
N LEU A 175 13.18 -38.37 48.44
CA LEU A 175 12.42 -39.60 48.63
C LEU A 175 11.01 -39.56 48.02
N MET A 176 10.36 -38.40 48.00
CA MET A 176 9.10 -38.18 47.29
C MET A 176 9.28 -38.36 45.78
N LEU A 177 10.29 -37.70 45.20
CA LEU A 177 10.64 -37.83 43.78
C LEU A 177 10.99 -39.28 43.41
N ALA A 178 11.79 -39.97 44.23
CA ALA A 178 12.13 -41.37 44.02
C ALA A 178 10.92 -42.33 44.18
N LYS A 179 9.86 -41.92 44.87
CA LYS A 179 8.62 -42.70 45.04
C LYS A 179 7.63 -42.45 43.91
N GLU A 180 7.68 -41.27 43.27
CA GLU A 180 6.93 -40.95 42.05
C GLU A 180 7.46 -41.72 40.83
N GLU A 181 8.77 -41.96 40.74
CA GLU A 181 9.39 -42.77 39.67
C GLU A 181 8.95 -44.25 39.68
N LYS A 182 8.49 -44.78 40.81
CA LYS A 182 8.01 -46.19 40.92
C LYS A 182 6.49 -46.35 40.80
N LYS A 183 5.72 -45.26 40.67
CA LYS A 183 4.24 -45.33 40.61
C LYS A 183 3.61 -44.61 39.42
N HIS A 184 4.36 -43.90 38.59
CA HIS A 184 3.81 -43.27 37.39
C HIS A 184 4.12 -44.02 36.09
N SER A 185 3.04 -44.55 35.53
CA SER A 185 2.81 -44.80 34.11
C SER A 185 3.17 -43.57 33.23
N PRO A 186 3.34 -43.73 31.90
CA PRO A 186 4.22 -42.91 31.06
C PRO A 186 3.58 -41.59 30.61
N SER A 187 3.11 -40.76 31.54
CA SER A 187 2.42 -39.48 31.22
C SER A 187 3.22 -38.21 31.54
N GLN A 188 4.33 -38.29 32.29
CA GLN A 188 5.10 -37.09 32.68
C GLN A 188 6.29 -36.75 31.77
N ASN A 189 6.61 -37.58 30.77
CA ASN A 189 7.60 -37.24 29.75
C ASN A 189 7.15 -36.12 28.78
N SER A 190 5.86 -35.77 28.77
CA SER A 190 5.31 -34.72 27.91
C SER A 190 5.83 -33.33 28.30
N ALA A 191 5.80 -32.96 29.58
CA ALA A 191 6.19 -31.61 30.02
C ALA A 191 7.69 -31.34 29.84
N TYR A 192 8.55 -32.34 30.09
CA TYR A 192 9.98 -32.21 29.87
C TYR A 192 10.32 -32.10 28.38
N PHE A 193 9.73 -32.94 27.53
CA PHE A 193 9.90 -32.90 26.08
C PHE A 193 9.37 -31.60 25.46
N GLU A 194 8.22 -31.13 25.93
CA GLU A 194 7.63 -29.86 25.51
C GLU A 194 8.51 -28.67 25.91
N SER A 195 9.06 -28.68 27.14
CA SER A 195 10.01 -27.66 27.58
C SER A 195 11.30 -27.64 26.75
N PHE A 196 11.78 -28.81 26.31
CA PHE A 196 12.96 -28.93 25.45
C PHE A 196 12.68 -28.42 24.04
N GLN A 197 11.52 -28.75 23.47
CA GLN A 197 11.06 -28.24 22.18
C GLN A 197 10.87 -26.72 22.21
N LEU A 198 10.29 -26.18 23.30
CA LEU A 198 10.13 -24.75 23.53
C LEU A 198 11.49 -24.04 23.62
N ARG A 199 12.45 -24.57 24.39
CA ARG A 199 13.81 -24.01 24.45
C ARG A 199 14.50 -24.03 23.10
N LYS A 200 14.37 -25.12 22.33
CA LYS A 200 14.92 -25.24 20.98
C LYS A 200 14.28 -24.21 20.03
N LYS A 201 12.97 -23.99 20.13
CA LYS A 201 12.22 -22.99 19.35
C LYS A 201 12.59 -21.56 19.74
N ILE A 202 12.72 -21.26 21.03
CA ILE A 202 13.20 -19.95 21.53
C ILE A 202 14.61 -19.66 21.03
N ASN A 203 15.51 -20.64 21.08
CA ASN A 203 16.90 -20.48 20.63
C ASN A 203 16.97 -20.30 19.09
N LEU A 204 16.14 -21.01 18.33
CA LEU A 204 16.01 -20.80 16.88
C LEU A 204 15.45 -19.41 16.56
N MET A 205 14.40 -18.98 17.27
CA MET A 205 13.82 -17.65 17.12
C MET A 205 14.82 -16.56 17.46
N GLN A 206 15.58 -16.70 18.56
CA GLN A 206 16.63 -15.77 18.98
C GLN A 206 17.79 -15.69 17.99
N LYS A 207 18.13 -16.80 17.30
CA LYS A 207 19.14 -16.79 16.22
C LYS A 207 18.62 -16.18 14.93
N SER A 208 17.33 -16.39 14.59
CA SER A 208 16.69 -15.77 13.42
C SER A 208 16.31 -14.30 13.63
N HIS A 209 16.15 -13.86 14.89
CA HIS A 209 15.71 -12.49 15.21
C HIS A 209 16.70 -11.39 14.83
N PRO A 210 18.03 -11.51 15.08
CA PRO A 210 18.98 -10.50 14.67
C PRO A 210 19.07 -10.40 13.15
N GLU A 211 19.15 -11.53 12.44
CA GLU A 211 19.20 -11.53 10.96
C GLU A 211 17.92 -10.99 10.34
N SER A 212 16.74 -11.36 10.85
CA SER A 212 15.45 -10.85 10.38
C SER A 212 15.27 -9.36 10.68
N LYS A 213 15.77 -8.87 11.83
CA LYS A 213 15.73 -7.45 12.18
C LYS A 213 16.65 -6.62 11.28
N THR A 214 17.83 -7.13 10.96
CA THR A 214 18.77 -6.45 10.05
C THR A 214 18.22 -6.43 8.62
N LEU A 215 17.63 -7.54 8.16
CA LEU A 215 16.96 -7.62 6.86
C LEU A 215 15.76 -6.68 6.76
N ALA A 216 14.93 -6.62 7.81
CA ALA A 216 13.78 -5.71 7.86
C ALA A 216 14.22 -4.24 7.85
N ARG A 217 15.29 -3.88 8.57
CA ARG A 217 15.86 -2.52 8.52
C ARG A 217 16.36 -2.17 7.13
N TYR A 218 17.09 -3.08 6.48
CA TYR A 218 17.58 -2.87 5.12
C TYR A 218 16.43 -2.69 4.11
N GLN A 219 15.36 -3.48 4.24
CA GLN A 219 14.16 -3.32 3.41
C GLN A 219 13.45 -1.98 3.67
N CYS A 220 13.37 -1.53 4.92
CA CYS A 220 12.84 -0.21 5.24
C CYS A 220 13.68 0.92 4.62
N GLU A 221 15.01 0.84 4.70
CA GLU A 221 15.91 1.83 4.10
C GLU A 221 15.76 1.89 2.57
N GLN A 222 15.65 0.74 1.88
CA GLN A 222 15.39 0.72 0.43
C GLN A 222 14.03 1.33 0.07
N LEU A 223 12.99 1.03 0.87
CA LEU A 223 11.66 1.60 0.66
C LEU A 223 11.67 3.12 0.87
N GLU A 224 12.37 3.62 1.89
CA GLU A 224 12.54 5.05 2.13
C GLU A 224 13.24 5.74 0.95
N GLU A 225 14.29 5.14 0.40
CA GLU A 225 14.97 5.67 -0.79
C GLU A 225 14.04 5.71 -2.01
N SER A 226 13.25 4.67 -2.23
CA SER A 226 12.26 4.61 -3.32
C SER A 226 11.17 5.68 -3.17
N VAL A 227 10.69 5.91 -1.94
CA VAL A 227 9.70 6.94 -1.63
C VAL A 227 10.29 8.33 -1.86
N CYS A 228 11.55 8.56 -1.50
CA CYS A 228 12.24 9.82 -1.81
C CYS A 228 12.32 10.08 -3.31
N LYS A 229 12.75 9.09 -4.11
CA LYS A 229 12.81 9.20 -5.59
C LYS A 229 11.43 9.50 -6.19
N LEU A 230 10.39 8.81 -5.75
CA LEU A 230 9.01 9.03 -6.19
C LEU A 230 8.51 10.43 -5.82
N ARG A 231 8.84 10.93 -4.62
CA ARG A 231 8.47 12.30 -4.20
C ARG A 231 9.13 13.35 -5.09
N GLU A 232 10.40 13.19 -5.42
CA GLU A 232 11.10 14.08 -6.34
C GLU A 232 10.49 14.06 -7.74
N GLU A 233 10.11 12.88 -8.25
CA GLU A 233 9.46 12.76 -9.56
C GLU A 233 8.09 13.45 -9.57
N VAL A 234 7.27 13.24 -8.53
CA VAL A 234 5.98 13.93 -8.38
C VAL A 234 6.18 15.44 -8.33
N GLN A 235 7.22 15.93 -7.65
CA GLN A 235 7.54 17.35 -7.59
C GLN A 235 7.93 17.90 -8.96
N LYS A 236 8.81 17.22 -9.71
CA LYS A 236 9.17 17.57 -11.09
C LYS A 236 7.95 17.59 -12.02
N LEU A 237 7.02 16.63 -11.85
CA LEU A 237 5.79 16.59 -12.62
C LEU A 237 4.84 17.75 -12.27
N ARG A 238 4.73 18.12 -11.00
CA ARG A 238 3.97 19.29 -10.56
C ARG A 238 4.54 20.58 -11.12
N GLU A 239 5.85 20.74 -11.13
CA GLU A 239 6.53 21.89 -11.75
C GLU A 239 6.26 21.96 -13.26
N LYS A 240 6.38 20.83 -13.97
CA LYS A 240 6.03 20.74 -15.40
C LYS A 240 4.55 21.06 -15.67
N GLN A 241 3.64 20.67 -14.77
CA GLN A 241 2.23 21.05 -14.89
C GLN A 241 1.99 22.53 -14.64
N LYS A 242 2.66 23.14 -13.65
CA LYS A 242 2.58 24.59 -13.41
C LYS A 242 3.04 25.39 -14.64
N ILE A 243 4.12 24.95 -15.29
CA ILE A 243 4.64 25.56 -16.53
C ILE A 243 3.65 25.39 -17.69
N LYS A 244 2.92 24.27 -17.76
CA LYS A 244 1.90 24.03 -18.81
C LYS A 244 0.56 24.73 -18.54
N ASN A 245 0.24 25.02 -17.28
CA ASN A 245 -1.02 25.65 -16.88
C ASN A 245 -0.96 27.19 -16.84
N THR A 246 0.21 27.80 -17.04
CA THR A 246 0.30 29.20 -17.48
C THR A 246 -0.24 29.28 -18.92
N THR A 247 -1.55 29.46 -19.03
CA THR A 247 -2.20 29.86 -20.28
C THR A 247 -1.52 31.15 -20.75
N PRO A 248 -1.02 31.21 -22.00
CA PRO A 248 -0.47 32.46 -22.51
C PRO A 248 -1.57 33.52 -22.46
N LEU A 249 -1.26 34.67 -21.86
CA LEU A 249 -2.16 35.81 -21.81
C LEU A 249 -2.45 36.22 -23.27
N ILE A 250 -3.66 35.99 -23.75
CA ILE A 250 -4.04 36.40 -25.11
C ILE A 250 -4.14 37.93 -25.09
N HIS A 251 -3.19 38.60 -25.73
CA HIS A 251 -3.23 40.05 -25.82
C HIS A 251 -4.27 40.48 -26.87
N LEU A 252 -4.99 41.56 -26.58
CA LEU A 252 -6.00 42.14 -27.49
C LEU A 252 -5.41 42.47 -28.87
N LYS A 253 -4.13 42.83 -28.95
CA LYS A 253 -3.43 43.12 -30.21
C LYS A 253 -3.34 41.90 -31.14
N ASP A 254 -3.12 40.72 -30.57
CA ASP A 254 -3.03 39.47 -31.34
C ASP A 254 -4.40 39.10 -31.92
N LEU A 255 -5.47 39.35 -31.16
CA LEU A 255 -6.84 39.15 -31.65
C LEU A 255 -7.21 40.13 -32.75
N GLN A 256 -6.81 41.41 -32.64
CA GLN A 256 -7.04 42.39 -33.70
C GLN A 256 -6.35 41.99 -35.01
N HIS A 257 -5.09 41.52 -34.93
CA HIS A 257 -4.37 41.02 -36.09
C HIS A 257 -5.05 39.80 -36.73
N GLU A 258 -5.60 38.89 -35.94
CA GLU A 258 -6.35 37.73 -36.44
C GLU A 258 -7.71 38.14 -37.06
N VAL A 259 -8.37 39.18 -36.54
CA VAL A 259 -9.56 39.78 -37.16
C VAL A 259 -9.21 40.40 -38.51
N ASP A 260 -8.10 41.14 -38.61
CA ASP A 260 -7.61 41.72 -39.85
C ASP A 260 -7.29 40.64 -40.88
N SER A 261 -6.61 39.58 -40.45
CA SER A 261 -6.27 38.42 -41.29
C SER A 261 -7.50 37.65 -41.78
N ALA A 262 -8.60 37.70 -41.02
CA ALA A 262 -9.89 37.14 -41.42
C ALA A 262 -10.67 38.02 -42.40
N GLY A 263 -10.19 39.24 -42.70
CA GLY A 263 -10.88 40.24 -43.52
C GLY A 263 -11.93 41.06 -42.76
N GLY A 264 -11.87 41.06 -41.42
CA GLY A 264 -12.74 41.82 -40.54
C GLY A 264 -12.25 43.25 -40.27
N ASP A 265 -13.05 44.01 -39.54
CA ASP A 265 -12.68 45.36 -39.08
C ASP A 265 -12.27 45.29 -37.59
N PRO A 266 -10.98 45.51 -37.27
CA PRO A 266 -10.44 45.29 -35.93
C PRO A 266 -11.02 46.28 -34.92
N LYS A 267 -11.53 47.43 -35.40
CA LYS A 267 -12.16 48.46 -34.56
C LYS A 267 -13.51 48.02 -34.01
N LYS A 268 -14.13 47.00 -34.63
CA LYS A 268 -15.42 46.45 -34.19
C LYS A 268 -15.28 45.38 -33.11
N LEU A 269 -14.06 44.96 -32.79
CA LEU A 269 -13.78 44.05 -31.70
C LEU A 269 -13.65 44.81 -30.38
N ILE A 270 -14.55 44.55 -29.45
CA ILE A 270 -14.58 45.19 -28.13
C ILE A 270 -14.40 44.11 -27.06
N CYS A 271 -13.38 44.26 -26.21
CA CYS A 271 -13.23 43.45 -25.01
C CYS A 271 -14.18 43.97 -23.93
N ILE A 272 -15.05 43.09 -23.42
CA ILE A 272 -15.98 43.46 -22.34
C ILE A 272 -15.37 43.11 -20.99
N ARG A 273 -14.97 41.85 -20.79
CA ARG A 273 -14.42 41.38 -19.52
C ARG A 273 -13.65 40.08 -19.66
N GLY A 274 -12.36 40.10 -19.31
CA GLY A 274 -11.50 38.91 -19.34
C GLY A 274 -11.43 38.31 -20.74
N ASN A 275 -11.93 37.07 -20.87
CA ASN A 275 -11.94 36.34 -22.14
C ASN A 275 -13.22 36.58 -22.96
N LEU A 276 -14.13 37.47 -22.54
CA LEU A 276 -15.38 37.75 -23.24
C LEU A 276 -15.25 38.95 -24.17
N TYR A 277 -15.47 38.70 -25.46
CA TYR A 277 -15.36 39.67 -26.53
C TYR A 277 -16.68 39.84 -27.27
N LYS A 278 -16.86 41.02 -27.86
CA LYS A 278 -17.97 41.37 -28.73
C LYS A 278 -17.44 41.77 -30.09
N TYR A 279 -18.01 41.21 -31.15
CA TYR A 279 -17.76 41.63 -32.52
C TYR A 279 -19.11 41.85 -33.21
N ASN A 280 -19.35 43.06 -33.73
CA ASN A 280 -20.66 43.51 -34.19
C ASN A 280 -21.74 43.38 -33.09
N SER A 281 -22.63 42.38 -33.20
CA SER A 281 -23.72 42.09 -32.27
C SER A 281 -23.53 40.79 -31.48
N THR A 282 -22.48 40.02 -31.77
CA THR A 282 -22.30 38.67 -31.23
C THR A 282 -21.29 38.67 -30.09
N LEU A 283 -21.65 38.01 -28.98
CA LEU A 283 -20.81 37.81 -27.81
C LEU A 283 -20.20 36.41 -27.83
N PHE A 284 -18.90 36.31 -27.57
CA PHE A 284 -18.19 35.03 -27.55
C PHE A 284 -17.00 35.08 -26.60
N ASN A 285 -16.64 33.92 -26.07
CA ASN A 285 -15.43 33.75 -25.28
C ASN A 285 -14.27 33.36 -26.19
N VAL A 286 -13.08 33.84 -25.87
CA VAL A 286 -11.85 33.49 -26.57
C VAL A 286 -11.04 32.55 -25.70
N GLU A 287 -10.69 31.39 -26.26
CA GLU A 287 -9.89 30.38 -25.58
C GLU A 287 -8.70 29.96 -26.44
N TYR A 288 -7.56 29.74 -25.79
CA TYR A 288 -6.37 29.20 -26.44
C TYR A 288 -6.35 27.68 -26.28
N ARG A 289 -6.59 26.93 -27.36
CA ARG A 289 -6.57 25.46 -27.36
C ARG A 289 -5.66 24.97 -28.48
N PHE A 290 -4.81 23.97 -28.21
CA PHE A 290 -3.94 23.33 -29.20
C PHE A 290 -3.11 24.30 -30.07
N LYS A 291 -2.54 25.34 -29.44
CA LYS A 291 -1.77 26.40 -30.11
C LYS A 291 -2.56 27.28 -31.10
N ARG A 292 -3.89 27.28 -31.03
CA ARG A 292 -4.77 28.11 -31.85
C ARG A 292 -5.81 28.82 -30.98
N ILE A 293 -6.26 29.97 -31.46
CA ILE A 293 -7.30 30.76 -30.80
C ILE A 293 -8.67 30.29 -31.30
N TYR A 294 -9.57 30.00 -30.37
CA TYR A 294 -10.95 29.58 -30.63
C TYR A 294 -11.93 30.62 -30.11
N ALA A 295 -13.00 30.83 -30.87
CA ALA A 295 -14.20 31.53 -30.43
C ALA A 295 -15.22 30.49 -29.93
N VAL A 296 -15.64 30.63 -28.68
CA VAL A 296 -16.59 29.76 -28.00
C VAL A 296 -17.86 30.56 -27.72
N THR A 297 -18.96 30.14 -28.32
CA THR A 297 -20.32 30.62 -28.02
C THR A 297 -21.12 29.50 -27.37
N LYS A 298 -22.35 29.77 -26.93
CA LYS A 298 -23.22 28.73 -26.35
C LYS A 298 -23.56 27.60 -27.31
N GLU A 299 -23.49 27.86 -28.62
CA GLU A 299 -23.98 26.95 -29.66
C GLU A 299 -22.83 26.42 -30.55
N ILE A 300 -21.73 27.17 -30.66
CA ILE A 300 -20.68 26.91 -31.64
C ILE A 300 -19.30 27.16 -31.04
N GLU A 301 -18.39 26.20 -31.23
CA GLU A 301 -16.95 26.34 -31.01
C GLU A 301 -16.22 26.26 -32.35
N LEU A 302 -15.55 27.34 -32.76
CA LEU A 302 -14.83 27.39 -34.03
C LEU A 302 -13.48 28.10 -33.87
N PRO A 303 -12.49 27.79 -34.74
CA PRO A 303 -11.28 28.58 -34.86
C PRO A 303 -11.64 30.06 -35.08
N PHE A 304 -10.97 30.96 -34.36
CA PHE A 304 -11.33 32.38 -34.29
C PHE A 304 -11.43 33.04 -35.67
N VAL A 305 -10.48 32.78 -36.57
CA VAL A 305 -10.49 33.27 -37.96
C VAL A 305 -11.74 32.81 -38.72
N SER A 306 -12.10 31.53 -38.60
CA SER A 306 -13.28 30.96 -39.26
C SER A 306 -14.57 31.57 -38.70
N PHE A 307 -14.63 31.78 -37.38
CA PHE A 307 -15.76 32.41 -36.72
C PHE A 307 -15.95 33.87 -37.14
N ILE A 308 -14.88 34.64 -37.31
CA ILE A 308 -14.99 36.02 -37.81
C ILE A 308 -15.46 36.03 -39.27
N LYS A 309 -14.99 35.11 -40.11
CA LYS A 309 -15.45 34.97 -41.51
C LYS A 309 -16.94 34.66 -41.62
N THR A 310 -17.49 33.81 -40.75
CA THR A 310 -18.95 33.53 -40.75
C THR A 310 -19.77 34.74 -40.32
N LEU A 311 -19.25 35.56 -39.39
CA LEU A 311 -19.90 36.80 -38.98
C LEU A 311 -19.84 37.91 -40.04
N ILE A 312 -18.86 37.88 -40.94
CA ILE A 312 -18.75 38.83 -42.05
C ILE A 312 -19.61 38.38 -43.24
N SER A 313 -19.66 37.07 -43.53
CA SER A 313 -20.39 36.50 -44.67
C SER A 313 -21.90 36.37 -44.48
N THR A 314 -22.45 36.72 -43.31
CA THR A 314 -23.91 36.72 -43.11
C THR A 314 -24.50 38.09 -43.48
N PRO A 315 -25.08 38.25 -44.69
CA PRO A 315 -25.87 39.44 -44.99
C PRO A 315 -27.11 39.47 -44.07
N LYS A 316 -27.42 40.67 -43.60
CA LYS A 316 -28.57 41.01 -42.75
C LYS A 316 -29.90 40.61 -43.43
N SER A 317 -30.36 39.37 -43.27
CA SER A 317 -31.70 38.98 -43.74
C SER A 317 -32.32 37.85 -42.90
N TYR A 318 -32.53 38.09 -41.62
CA TYR A 318 -33.66 37.47 -40.91
C TYR A 318 -34.39 38.56 -40.13
N LYS A 319 -35.27 39.28 -40.84
CA LYS A 319 -36.33 40.07 -40.19
C LYS A 319 -37.20 39.11 -39.40
N ARG A 320 -37.36 39.41 -38.11
CA ARG A 320 -38.42 38.89 -37.25
C ARG A 320 -39.76 38.92 -38.00
N ILE A 321 -40.43 37.78 -38.12
CA ILE A 321 -41.88 37.74 -38.29
C ILE A 321 -42.45 37.54 -36.89
N HIS A 322 -43.01 38.62 -36.33
CA HIS A 322 -43.98 38.54 -35.24
C HIS A 322 -45.39 38.44 -35.83
N SER A 323 -46.21 37.62 -35.16
CA SER A 323 -47.68 37.67 -35.02
C SER A 323 -48.55 37.76 -36.27
N LEU A 324 -49.35 36.71 -36.48
CA LEU A 324 -50.75 36.86 -36.86
C LEU A 324 -51.58 35.97 -35.93
N ARG A 325 -52.35 36.65 -35.08
CA ARG A 325 -53.72 36.27 -34.73
C ARG A 325 -54.62 36.95 -35.76
#